data_AF-A0A925YYE1-F1
#
_entry.id   AF-A0A925YYE1-F1
#
_cell.length_a   1.000
_cell.length_b   1.000
_cell.length_c   1.000
_cell.angle_alpha   90.00
_cell.angle_beta   90.00
_cell.angle_gamma   90.00
#
_symmetry.space_group_name_H-M   'P 1'
#
loop_
_entity.id
_entity.type
_entity.pdbx_description
1 polymer ?
#
loop_
_entity_poly.entity_id
_entity_poly.type
_entity_poly.pdbx_seq_one_letter_code
_entity_poly.pdbx_strand_id
1 'polypeptide(L)'
;MIFIKKLFLFIIFFSASVCFGQNYRVIDPNTVSTFTKIDTAEFQNYFLFAKVDSIATEGPDTIYYFNQLLDTTETPICANDTTAFGTKMIIKNDTDATHIFFNANGDSIFIKTKLFVTEQWKVYKFPDNSYVKAYVTGKDYLGILPGIFDSLYRIQLNVLTEAGSPLPDVFPNNTKLDLTKNYGLVEFWPFDNFPNPEPAMILRGITDPDTNYVDVHSQNAFDFSLGHEFHIKEESLSGEDYILTLKKYFILTKTDYTDHVEYTAIRTLWQEIEGISETDTLRTIDTVNLNYNYTDYAFLDTIELKVFQKSRFGFSDWIHDDSLYAGVPYKIIYDLSCRKEY
;
A
#
# COMPACT_ATOMS: atom_id res chain seq x y z
N MET A 1 -48.45 31.19 -25.05
CA MET A 1 -47.56 30.17 -25.65
C MET A 1 -46.08 30.60 -25.75
N ILE A 2 -45.74 31.89 -25.90
CA ILE A 2 -44.34 32.38 -25.98
C ILE A 2 -43.57 32.27 -24.64
N PHE A 3 -44.25 32.41 -23.51
CA PHE A 3 -43.62 32.36 -22.18
C PHE A 3 -43.06 30.97 -21.83
N ILE A 4 -43.76 29.90 -22.23
CA ILE A 4 -43.36 28.50 -21.99
C ILE A 4 -42.07 28.16 -22.76
N LYS A 5 -41.88 28.70 -23.97
CA LYS A 5 -40.68 28.46 -24.78
C LYS A 5 -39.43 29.12 -24.18
N LYS A 6 -39.55 30.29 -23.53
CA LYS A 6 -38.42 30.98 -22.88
C LYS A 6 -38.00 30.30 -21.58
N LEU A 7 -38.95 29.78 -20.81
CA LEU A 7 -38.67 29.03 -19.59
C LEU A 7 -37.94 27.70 -19.89
N PHE A 8 -38.35 27.00 -20.95
CA PHE A 8 -37.72 25.75 -21.37
C PHE A 8 -36.26 25.95 -21.82
N LEU A 9 -35.96 27.07 -22.51
CA LEU A 9 -34.60 27.41 -22.91
C LEU A 9 -33.70 27.74 -21.70
N PHE A 10 -34.26 28.37 -20.65
CA PHE A 10 -33.54 28.70 -19.43
C PHE A 10 -33.22 27.45 -18.60
N ILE A 11 -34.14 26.47 -18.56
CA ILE A 11 -33.91 25.18 -17.89
C ILE A 11 -32.81 24.40 -18.60
N ILE A 12 -32.80 24.35 -19.94
CA ILE A 12 -31.74 23.68 -20.71
C ILE A 12 -30.36 24.33 -20.46
N PHE A 13 -30.31 25.66 -20.39
CA PHE A 13 -29.07 26.40 -20.14
C PHE A 13 -28.53 26.18 -18.71
N PHE A 14 -29.42 26.04 -17.71
CA PHE A 14 -29.02 25.73 -16.33
C PHE A 14 -28.68 24.26 -16.10
N SER A 15 -29.25 23.34 -16.87
CA SER A 15 -28.89 21.92 -16.80
C SER A 15 -27.55 21.58 -17.48
N ALA A 16 -27.04 22.47 -18.35
CA ALA A 16 -25.76 22.26 -19.04
C ALA A 16 -24.53 22.68 -18.21
N SER A 17 -24.71 23.40 -17.09
CA SER A 17 -23.62 23.99 -16.31
C SER A 17 -23.09 23.11 -15.17
N VAL A 18 -23.70 21.95 -14.91
CA VAL A 18 -23.12 20.90 -14.05
C VAL A 18 -22.41 19.86 -14.91
N CYS A 19 -21.49 20.32 -15.76
CA CYS A 19 -20.43 19.46 -16.24
C CYS A 19 -19.49 19.26 -15.05
N PHE A 20 -19.77 18.26 -14.22
CA PHE A 20 -18.82 17.81 -13.21
C PHE A 20 -17.55 17.45 -13.94
N GLY A 21 -16.53 18.31 -13.80
CA GLY A 21 -15.19 18.00 -14.29
C GLY A 21 -14.80 16.62 -13.77
N GLN A 22 -14.27 15.78 -14.66
CA GLN A 22 -13.76 14.48 -14.26
C GLN A 22 -12.58 14.74 -13.33
N ASN A 23 -12.83 14.67 -12.02
CA ASN A 23 -11.80 14.91 -11.04
C ASN A 23 -11.08 13.61 -10.78
N TYR A 24 -10.07 13.32 -11.60
CA TYR A 24 -9.12 12.27 -11.27
C TYR A 24 -8.42 12.71 -9.97
N ARG A 25 -8.11 11.74 -9.14
CA ARG A 25 -7.34 11.93 -7.90
C ARG A 25 -6.14 11.00 -7.99
N VAL A 26 -5.04 11.34 -7.33
CA VAL A 26 -3.85 10.46 -7.26
C VAL A 26 -3.97 9.39 -6.19
N ILE A 27 -4.72 9.69 -5.13
CA ILE A 27 -5.04 8.78 -4.02
C ILE A 27 -6.42 9.18 -3.46
N ASP A 28 -7.19 8.22 -2.96
CA ASP A 28 -8.40 8.50 -2.19
C ASP A 28 -8.03 8.60 -0.69
N PRO A 29 -8.24 9.74 -0.03
CA PRO A 29 -7.91 9.89 1.38
C PRO A 29 -8.74 9.01 2.32
N ASN A 30 -9.84 8.43 1.85
CA ASN A 30 -10.72 7.61 2.68
C ASN A 30 -10.49 6.10 2.53
N THR A 31 -9.53 5.68 1.69
CA THR A 31 -9.25 4.27 1.44
C THR A 31 -7.80 3.93 1.74
N VAL A 32 -7.54 2.68 2.12
CA VAL A 32 -6.19 2.12 2.09
C VAL A 32 -6.00 1.45 0.73
N SER A 33 -4.91 1.81 0.06
CA SER A 33 -4.49 1.17 -1.19
C SER A 33 -3.29 0.28 -0.92
N THR A 34 -3.32 -0.93 -1.47
CA THR A 34 -2.22 -1.89 -1.39
C THR A 34 -1.51 -1.92 -2.73
N PHE A 35 -0.19 -1.75 -2.71
CA PHE A 35 0.68 -1.80 -3.88
C PHE A 35 1.69 -2.93 -3.74
N THR A 36 2.24 -3.41 -4.85
CA THR A 36 3.39 -4.34 -4.85
C THR A 36 4.45 -3.88 -5.83
N LYS A 37 5.71 -4.20 -5.57
CA LYS A 37 6.78 -4.05 -6.56
C LYS A 37 6.69 -5.19 -7.56
N ILE A 38 6.72 -4.89 -8.86
CA ILE A 38 7.00 -5.92 -9.87
C ILE A 38 8.52 -6.10 -9.95
N ASP A 39 9.01 -7.27 -9.55
CA ASP A 39 10.37 -7.69 -9.89
C ASP A 39 10.43 -8.19 -11.34
N THR A 40 11.64 -8.20 -11.90
CA THR A 40 12.06 -8.69 -13.22
C THR A 40 11.55 -10.08 -13.59
N ALA A 41 11.22 -10.91 -12.61
CA ALA A 41 10.65 -12.25 -12.80
C ALA A 41 9.11 -12.32 -12.65
N GLU A 42 8.42 -11.17 -12.66
CA GLU A 42 6.97 -11.02 -12.47
C GLU A 42 6.43 -11.52 -11.12
N PHE A 43 7.31 -11.90 -10.19
CA PHE A 43 6.89 -12.19 -8.83
C PHE A 43 6.44 -10.91 -8.13
N GLN A 44 5.27 -11.01 -7.49
CA GLN A 44 4.76 -9.96 -6.61
C GLN A 44 5.46 -10.13 -5.27
N ASN A 45 6.52 -9.35 -5.09
CA ASN A 45 7.25 -9.29 -3.84
C ASN A 45 6.93 -7.94 -3.21
N TYR A 46 6.90 -7.89 -1.88
CA TYR A 46 6.77 -6.66 -1.11
C TYR A 46 5.41 -5.96 -1.30
N PHE A 47 4.46 -6.21 -0.40
CA PHE A 47 3.19 -5.45 -0.38
C PHE A 47 3.35 -4.20 0.49
N LEU A 48 2.91 -3.06 -0.04
CA LEU A 48 2.95 -1.76 0.63
C LEU A 48 1.53 -1.23 0.78
N PHE A 49 1.17 -0.86 2.00
CA PHE A 49 -0.12 -0.26 2.31
C PHE A 49 0.04 1.24 2.47
N ALA A 50 -0.73 1.99 1.70
CA ALA A 50 -0.72 3.44 1.72
C ALA A 50 -2.11 3.98 2.03
N LYS A 51 -2.16 4.91 2.98
CA LYS A 51 -3.33 5.72 3.29
C LYS A 51 -2.92 7.14 3.62
N VAL A 52 -3.87 8.06 3.54
CA VAL A 52 -3.72 9.39 4.13
C VAL A 52 -3.97 9.26 5.64
N ASP A 53 -2.93 9.53 6.42
CA ASP A 53 -2.96 9.45 7.89
C ASP A 53 -3.51 10.74 8.50
N SER A 54 -3.06 11.89 8.00
CA SER A 54 -3.55 13.19 8.44
C SER A 54 -3.64 14.20 7.31
N ILE A 55 -4.55 15.16 7.50
CA ILE A 55 -4.83 16.22 6.54
C ILE A 55 -4.62 17.57 7.24
N ALA A 56 -3.85 18.44 6.60
CA ALA A 56 -3.69 19.83 6.99
C ALA A 56 -4.06 20.76 5.83
N THR A 57 -4.09 22.05 6.09
CA THR A 57 -4.34 23.09 5.08
C THR A 57 -3.32 24.20 5.22
N GLU A 58 -2.83 24.70 4.11
CA GLU A 58 -1.93 25.86 4.05
C GLU A 58 -2.48 26.87 3.05
N GLY A 59 -3.13 27.91 3.56
CA GLY A 59 -3.89 28.84 2.72
C GLY A 59 -5.02 28.13 1.98
N PRO A 60 -5.10 28.20 0.63
CA PRO A 60 -6.12 27.50 -0.15
C PRO A 60 -5.75 26.04 -0.46
N ASP A 61 -4.52 25.61 -0.14
CA ASP A 61 -4.02 24.28 -0.50
C ASP A 61 -4.30 23.27 0.60
N THR A 62 -4.42 22.00 0.21
CA THR A 62 -4.60 20.87 1.14
C THR A 62 -3.31 20.06 1.19
N ILE A 63 -2.90 19.63 2.38
CA ILE A 63 -1.69 18.83 2.60
C ILE A 63 -2.11 17.47 3.14
N TYR A 64 -1.68 16.41 2.47
CA TYR A 64 -1.84 15.03 2.94
C TYR A 64 -0.51 14.52 3.47
N TYR A 65 -0.57 13.92 4.65
CA TYR A 65 0.50 13.13 5.23
C TYR A 65 0.10 11.66 5.16
N PHE A 66 1.03 10.81 4.77
CA PHE A 66 0.79 9.37 4.61
C PHE A 66 1.16 8.61 5.89
N ASN A 67 0.66 7.39 6.02
CA ASN A 67 1.12 6.50 7.09
C ASN A 67 2.64 6.27 6.98
N GLN A 68 3.29 6.07 8.11
CA GLN A 68 4.68 5.64 8.15
C GLN A 68 4.75 4.11 8.16
N LEU A 69 5.75 3.58 7.47
CA LEU A 69 6.10 2.16 7.49
C LEU A 69 7.34 1.97 8.38
N LEU A 70 7.56 0.75 8.83
CA LEU A 70 8.76 0.42 9.58
C LEU A 70 9.76 -0.20 8.61
N ASP A 71 10.98 0.34 8.59
CA ASP A 71 12.06 -0.27 7.83
C ASP A 71 12.64 -1.44 8.64
N THR A 72 12.33 -2.66 8.20
CA THR A 72 12.86 -3.89 8.80
C THR A 72 14.22 -4.29 8.24
N THR A 73 14.72 -3.58 7.23
CA THR A 73 16.00 -3.85 6.57
C THR A 73 17.17 -3.12 7.25
N GLU A 74 16.90 -1.99 7.90
CA GLU A 74 17.92 -1.22 8.62
C GLU A 74 18.10 -1.65 10.08
N THR A 75 19.32 -1.44 10.60
CA THR A 75 19.63 -1.64 12.02
C THR A 75 19.90 -0.28 12.68
N PRO A 76 19.15 0.11 13.73
CA PRO A 76 18.11 -0.66 14.41
C PRO A 76 16.81 -0.76 13.60
N ILE A 77 16.07 -1.87 13.76
CA ILE A 77 14.79 -2.25 13.10
C ILE A 77 13.62 -1.35 13.55
N CYS A 78 13.83 -0.05 13.66
CA CYS A 78 12.84 0.91 14.13
C CYS A 78 12.98 2.27 13.41
N ALA A 79 13.63 2.30 12.24
CA ALA A 79 13.64 3.48 11.40
C ALA A 79 12.24 3.67 10.79
N ASN A 80 11.74 4.90 10.83
CA ASN A 80 10.46 5.24 10.22
C ASN A 80 10.72 5.50 8.74
N ASP A 81 10.18 4.66 7.88
CA ASP A 81 10.18 4.89 6.44
C ASP A 81 8.87 5.57 6.00
N THR A 82 8.96 6.36 4.95
CA THR A 82 7.81 6.94 4.29
C THR A 82 7.22 5.95 3.31
N THR A 83 5.90 5.99 3.08
CA THR A 83 5.31 5.20 1.99
C THR A 83 5.93 5.57 0.63
N ALA A 84 5.66 4.75 -0.39
CA ALA A 84 6.03 5.01 -1.79
C ALA A 84 5.53 6.37 -2.35
N PHE A 85 4.74 7.14 -1.60
CA PHE A 85 4.29 8.48 -1.98
C PHE A 85 5.20 9.61 -1.45
N GLY A 86 6.30 9.29 -0.76
CA GLY A 86 7.21 10.28 -0.19
C GLY A 86 6.73 10.85 1.15
N THR A 87 7.30 11.99 1.54
CA THR A 87 7.13 12.56 2.89
C THR A 87 5.76 13.22 3.11
N LYS A 88 5.19 13.82 2.07
CA LYS A 88 3.86 14.45 2.06
C LYS A 88 3.44 14.74 0.63
N MET A 89 2.17 15.12 0.46
CA MET A 89 1.64 15.64 -0.79
C MET A 89 0.86 16.94 -0.56
N ILE A 90 1.05 17.92 -1.43
CA ILE A 90 0.25 19.15 -1.47
C ILE A 90 -0.68 19.10 -2.68
N ILE A 91 -1.97 19.29 -2.45
CA ILE A 91 -2.98 19.50 -3.49
C ILE A 91 -3.17 21.00 -3.64
N LYS A 92 -2.74 21.52 -4.79
CA LYS A 92 -2.85 22.93 -5.12
C LYS A 92 -4.27 23.28 -5.51
N ASN A 93 -4.77 24.41 -5.01
CA ASN A 93 -6.01 25.01 -5.51
C ASN A 93 -5.72 25.80 -6.80
N ASP A 94 -5.40 25.09 -7.88
CA ASP A 94 -5.12 25.66 -9.20
C ASP A 94 -6.08 25.12 -10.28
N THR A 95 -5.90 25.57 -11.52
CA THR A 95 -6.77 25.18 -12.64
C THR A 95 -6.54 23.75 -13.14
N ASP A 96 -5.39 23.18 -12.79
CA ASP A 96 -4.84 21.93 -13.33
C ASP A 96 -4.98 20.76 -12.36
N ALA A 97 -5.47 21.04 -11.13
CA ALA A 97 -5.53 20.11 -10.02
C ALA A 97 -4.14 19.47 -9.77
N THR A 98 -3.14 20.32 -9.56
CA THR A 98 -1.75 19.88 -9.36
C THR A 98 -1.57 19.27 -7.97
N HIS A 99 -1.00 18.06 -7.96
CA HIS A 99 -0.55 17.35 -6.77
C HIS A 99 0.98 17.39 -6.75
N ILE A 100 1.56 17.82 -5.63
CA ILE A 100 2.99 17.98 -5.44
C ILE A 100 3.44 17.02 -4.35
N PHE A 101 4.15 15.96 -4.73
CA PHE A 101 4.79 15.04 -3.80
C PHE A 101 6.20 15.51 -3.46
N PHE A 102 6.71 15.09 -2.31
CA PHE A 102 8.05 15.45 -1.84
C PHE A 102 8.85 14.18 -1.55
N ASN A 103 9.97 14.01 -2.26
CA ASN A 103 10.89 12.88 -2.03
C ASN A 103 11.63 13.03 -0.69
N ALA A 104 12.45 12.04 -0.32
CA ALA A 104 13.24 12.05 0.91
C ALA A 104 14.24 13.22 1.00
N ASN A 105 14.69 13.75 -0.16
CA ASN A 105 15.56 14.92 -0.24
C ASN A 105 14.80 16.26 -0.17
N GLY A 106 13.47 16.23 -0.13
CA GLY A 106 12.60 17.42 -0.14
C GLY A 106 12.36 18.03 -1.52
N ASP A 107 12.76 17.37 -2.60
CA ASP A 107 12.47 17.81 -3.97
C ASP A 107 11.01 17.58 -4.32
N SER A 108 10.46 18.46 -5.18
CA SER A 108 9.07 18.41 -5.59
C SER A 108 8.84 17.58 -6.86
N ILE A 109 7.81 16.74 -6.84
CA ILE A 109 7.35 15.91 -7.95
C ILE A 109 5.91 16.31 -8.29
N PHE A 110 5.66 16.75 -9.52
CA PHE A 110 4.41 17.35 -9.95
C PHE A 110 3.56 16.39 -10.78
N ILE A 111 2.36 16.08 -10.30
CA ILE A 111 1.35 15.26 -10.99
C ILE A 111 0.09 16.09 -11.20
N LYS A 112 -0.39 16.18 -12.44
CA LYS A 112 -1.67 16.81 -12.76
C LYS A 112 -2.77 15.76 -12.84
N THR A 113 -3.98 16.09 -12.43
CA THR A 113 -5.13 15.18 -12.54
C THR A 113 -6.21 15.68 -13.49
N LYS A 114 -6.20 16.96 -13.85
CA LYS A 114 -7.07 17.46 -14.93
C LYS A 114 -6.37 17.34 -16.28
N LEU A 115 -6.43 16.13 -16.83
CA LEU A 115 -5.62 15.73 -17.98
C LEU A 115 -6.40 15.72 -19.31
N PHE A 116 -5.69 16.07 -20.38
CA PHE A 116 -6.09 15.84 -21.76
C PHE A 116 -5.06 14.97 -22.49
N VAL A 117 -5.51 14.13 -23.45
CA VAL A 117 -4.58 13.39 -24.32
C VAL A 117 -3.70 14.41 -25.05
N THR A 118 -2.40 14.12 -25.15
CA THR A 118 -1.33 14.99 -25.67
C THR A 118 -0.85 16.11 -24.74
N GLU A 119 -1.46 16.27 -23.56
CA GLU A 119 -0.96 17.22 -22.56
C GLU A 119 0.45 16.83 -22.08
N GLN A 120 1.26 17.84 -21.77
CA GLN A 120 2.63 17.69 -21.31
C GLN A 120 2.96 18.68 -20.20
N TRP A 121 3.77 18.26 -19.24
CA TRP A 121 4.29 19.12 -18.18
C TRP A 121 5.63 18.60 -17.65
N LYS A 122 6.31 19.42 -16.84
CA LYS A 122 7.53 19.01 -16.13
C LYS A 122 7.13 18.36 -14.80
N VAL A 123 7.49 17.10 -14.63
CA VAL A 123 7.21 16.32 -13.41
C VAL A 123 8.26 16.58 -12.34
N TYR A 124 9.53 16.69 -12.74
CA TYR A 124 10.65 16.84 -11.83
C TYR A 124 11.79 17.60 -12.53
N LYS A 125 12.61 18.32 -11.76
CA LYS A 125 13.76 19.05 -12.27
C LYS A 125 15.01 18.62 -11.51
N PHE A 126 16.02 18.15 -12.25
CA PHE A 126 17.31 17.77 -11.69
C PHE A 126 18.16 19.00 -11.32
N PRO A 127 19.18 18.84 -10.45
CA PRO A 127 20.09 19.93 -10.08
C PRO A 127 20.84 20.57 -11.26
N ASP A 128 21.08 19.81 -12.34
CA ASP A 128 21.76 20.28 -13.56
C ASP A 128 20.82 20.97 -14.57
N ASN A 129 19.58 21.27 -14.17
CA ASN A 129 18.49 21.81 -14.99
C ASN A 129 17.90 20.89 -16.06
N SER A 130 18.40 19.65 -16.21
CA SER A 130 17.63 18.62 -16.92
C SER A 130 16.31 18.36 -16.19
N TYR A 131 15.33 17.74 -16.85
CA TYR A 131 14.00 17.54 -16.27
C TYR A 131 13.30 16.29 -16.79
N VAL A 132 12.39 15.78 -15.97
CA VAL A 132 11.45 14.73 -16.36
C VAL A 132 10.21 15.39 -16.95
N LYS A 133 9.85 15.00 -18.16
CA LYS A 133 8.66 15.43 -18.88
C LYS A 133 7.62 14.33 -18.88
N ALA A 134 6.41 14.66 -18.43
CA ALA A 134 5.23 13.82 -18.62
C ALA A 134 4.55 14.15 -19.95
N TYR A 135 3.98 13.13 -20.59
CA TYR A 135 3.16 13.24 -21.79
C TYR A 135 2.00 12.25 -21.73
N VAL A 136 0.75 12.72 -21.81
CA VAL A 136 -0.44 11.85 -21.81
C VAL A 136 -0.57 11.17 -23.16
N THR A 137 -0.30 9.87 -23.22
CA THR A 137 -0.31 9.10 -24.48
C THR A 137 -1.69 8.60 -24.87
N GLY A 138 -2.55 8.34 -23.89
CA GLY A 138 -3.85 7.74 -24.14
C GLY A 138 -4.81 7.83 -22.96
N LYS A 139 -6.07 7.53 -23.27
CA LYS A 139 -7.15 7.38 -22.30
C LYS A 139 -7.93 6.13 -22.64
N ASP A 140 -7.92 5.18 -21.73
CA ASP A 140 -8.50 3.85 -21.93
C ASP A 140 -9.51 3.53 -20.83
N TYR A 141 -10.34 2.52 -21.07
CA TYR A 141 -11.21 1.93 -20.06
C TYR A 141 -10.82 0.46 -19.89
N LEU A 142 -10.25 0.11 -18.75
CA LEU A 142 -9.64 -1.21 -18.53
C LEU A 142 -9.84 -1.69 -17.09
N GLY A 143 -9.67 -3.00 -16.90
CA GLY A 143 -9.72 -3.63 -15.58
C GLY A 143 -8.48 -3.31 -14.77
N ILE A 144 -8.65 -2.72 -13.59
CA ILE A 144 -7.54 -2.30 -12.71
C ILE A 144 -7.33 -3.27 -11.54
N LEU A 145 -8.39 -3.96 -11.13
CA LEU A 145 -8.42 -5.06 -10.16
C LEU A 145 -9.47 -6.09 -10.61
N PRO A 146 -9.48 -7.33 -10.09
CA PRO A 146 -10.50 -8.32 -10.41
C PRO A 146 -11.92 -7.77 -10.21
N GLY A 147 -12.71 -7.70 -11.28
CA GLY A 147 -14.09 -7.18 -11.24
C GLY A 147 -14.22 -5.65 -11.20
N ILE A 148 -13.11 -4.90 -11.13
CA ILE A 148 -13.11 -3.43 -11.08
C ILE A 148 -12.53 -2.86 -12.37
N PHE A 149 -13.33 -2.07 -13.07
CA PHE A 149 -12.96 -1.37 -14.30
C PHE A 149 -13.02 0.14 -14.08
N ASP A 150 -12.06 0.88 -14.62
CA ASP A 150 -12.06 2.33 -14.54
C ASP A 150 -11.50 2.99 -15.80
N SER A 151 -11.80 4.28 -15.96
CA SER A 151 -11.16 5.13 -16.96
C SER A 151 -9.77 5.51 -16.49
N LEU A 152 -8.78 5.30 -17.34
CA LEU A 152 -7.36 5.43 -17.04
C LEU A 152 -6.68 6.36 -18.05
N TYR A 153 -5.85 7.26 -17.55
CA TYR A 153 -4.88 7.99 -18.36
C TYR A 153 -3.51 7.33 -18.22
N ARG A 154 -2.87 7.08 -19.37
CA ARG A 154 -1.47 6.65 -19.42
C ARG A 154 -0.57 7.85 -19.68
N ILE A 155 0.41 8.03 -18.81
CA ILE A 155 1.35 9.14 -18.82
C ILE A 155 2.75 8.58 -19.04
N GLN A 156 3.35 8.90 -20.19
CA GLN A 156 4.72 8.54 -20.51
C GLN A 156 5.68 9.56 -19.89
N LEU A 157 6.73 9.09 -19.23
CA LEU A 157 7.83 9.91 -18.74
C LEU A 157 9.03 9.82 -19.68
N ASN A 158 9.69 10.96 -19.88
CA ASN A 158 10.94 11.08 -20.63
C ASN A 158 11.88 12.05 -19.93
N VAL A 159 13.18 11.79 -19.95
CA VAL A 159 14.18 12.70 -19.39
C VAL A 159 14.76 13.55 -20.51
N LEU A 160 14.74 14.87 -20.33
CA LEU A 160 15.21 15.84 -21.30
C LEU A 160 16.26 16.77 -20.68
N THR A 161 17.23 17.20 -21.49
CA THR A 161 18.15 18.30 -21.13
C THR A 161 17.38 19.62 -20.95
N GLU A 162 18.03 20.63 -20.38
CA GLU A 162 17.47 21.99 -20.30
C GLU A 162 17.04 22.52 -21.69
N ALA A 163 17.79 22.17 -22.74
CA ALA A 163 17.49 22.53 -24.13
C ALA A 163 16.33 21.72 -24.75
N GLY A 164 15.78 20.72 -24.04
CA GLY A 164 14.68 19.88 -24.49
C GLY A 164 15.08 18.66 -25.33
N SER A 165 16.38 18.37 -25.44
CA SER A 165 16.87 17.17 -26.13
C SER A 165 16.70 15.93 -25.23
N PRO A 166 16.29 14.77 -25.76
CA PRO A 166 16.23 13.54 -24.97
C PRO A 166 17.57 13.14 -24.36
N LEU A 167 17.55 12.68 -23.11
CA LEU A 167 18.65 12.02 -22.42
C LEU A 167 18.34 10.52 -22.35
N PRO A 168 18.84 9.70 -23.29
CA PRO A 168 18.70 8.25 -23.19
C PRO A 168 19.44 7.74 -21.94
N ASP A 169 19.02 6.57 -21.45
CA ASP A 169 19.66 5.86 -20.34
C ASP A 169 19.64 6.56 -18.97
N VAL A 170 18.86 7.65 -18.83
CA VAL A 170 18.58 8.29 -17.53
C VAL A 170 17.17 7.92 -17.09
N PHE A 171 17.01 7.34 -15.90
CA PHE A 171 15.68 7.05 -15.36
C PHE A 171 14.93 8.37 -15.03
N PRO A 172 13.60 8.47 -15.23
CA PRO A 172 12.65 7.47 -15.72
C PRO A 172 12.36 7.61 -17.22
N ASN A 173 13.39 7.67 -18.08
CA ASN A 173 13.16 7.82 -19.52
C ASN A 173 12.49 6.59 -20.13
N ASN A 174 11.49 6.81 -20.98
CA ASN A 174 10.69 5.76 -21.63
C ASN A 174 9.92 4.85 -20.65
N THR A 175 9.51 5.37 -19.49
CA THR A 175 8.69 4.64 -18.51
C THR A 175 7.26 5.23 -18.42
N LYS A 176 6.28 4.54 -17.82
CA LYS A 176 4.87 5.00 -17.72
C LYS A 176 4.27 5.05 -16.30
N LEU A 177 3.39 6.02 -16.07
CA LEU A 177 2.52 6.13 -14.90
C LEU A 177 1.07 6.04 -15.36
N ASP A 178 0.26 5.24 -14.67
CA ASP A 178 -1.15 5.04 -14.99
C ASP A 178 -2.02 5.61 -13.85
N LEU A 179 -2.93 6.54 -14.20
CA LEU A 179 -3.80 7.26 -13.29
C LEU A 179 -5.27 7.00 -13.63
N THR A 180 -6.05 6.55 -12.66
CA THR A 180 -7.47 6.23 -12.82
C THR A 180 -8.38 7.31 -12.26
N LYS A 181 -9.62 7.34 -12.73
CA LYS A 181 -10.59 8.37 -12.36
C LYS A 181 -11.00 8.26 -10.89
N ASN A 182 -11.29 7.05 -10.44
CA ASN A 182 -11.90 6.80 -9.13
C ASN A 182 -10.89 6.24 -8.13
N TYR A 183 -9.85 5.54 -8.56
CA TYR A 183 -9.00 4.75 -7.65
C TYR A 183 -7.56 5.26 -7.49
N GLY A 184 -7.20 6.38 -8.12
CA GLY A 184 -5.86 6.91 -7.95
C GLY A 184 -4.84 6.41 -8.96
N LEU A 185 -3.57 6.50 -8.56
CA LEU A 185 -2.46 5.84 -9.21
C LEU A 185 -2.65 4.33 -9.13
N VAL A 186 -2.49 3.64 -10.26
CA VAL A 186 -2.51 2.17 -10.33
C VAL A 186 -1.19 1.57 -10.75
N GLU A 187 -0.34 2.36 -11.38
CA GLU A 187 1.06 2.04 -11.67
C GLU A 187 1.89 3.33 -11.60
N PHE A 188 2.94 3.33 -10.78
CA PHE A 188 3.82 4.49 -10.59
C PHE A 188 5.18 4.05 -10.02
N TRP A 189 6.16 4.95 -9.93
CA TRP A 189 7.42 4.67 -9.22
C TRP A 189 7.40 5.31 -7.84
N PRO A 190 8.04 4.70 -6.84
CA PRO A 190 8.16 5.27 -5.50
C PRO A 190 8.68 6.72 -5.55
N PHE A 191 7.88 7.67 -5.06
CA PHE A 191 8.16 9.10 -5.04
C PHE A 191 9.12 9.50 -3.92
N ASP A 192 9.23 8.69 -2.87
CA ASP A 192 10.19 8.82 -1.77
C ASP A 192 11.65 8.80 -2.27
N ASN A 193 12.00 7.91 -3.20
CA ASN A 193 13.34 7.78 -3.76
C ASN A 193 13.50 8.40 -5.16
N PHE A 194 12.43 8.95 -5.74
CA PHE A 194 12.47 9.54 -7.08
C PHE A 194 13.44 10.74 -7.15
N PRO A 195 14.28 10.89 -8.20
CA PRO A 195 14.27 10.19 -9.49
C PRO A 195 15.26 9.02 -9.57
N ASN A 196 15.64 8.39 -8.45
CA ASN A 196 16.46 7.19 -8.52
C ASN A 196 15.64 6.01 -9.08
N PRO A 197 16.28 5.11 -9.85
CA PRO A 197 15.59 3.96 -10.44
C PRO A 197 15.14 2.98 -9.34
N GLU A 198 13.84 2.74 -9.31
CA GLU A 198 13.17 1.74 -8.45
C GLU A 198 12.18 0.94 -9.30
N PRO A 199 11.86 -0.30 -8.91
CA PRO A 199 10.74 -1.03 -9.49
C PRO A 199 9.43 -0.25 -9.40
N ALA A 200 8.58 -0.37 -10.41
CA ALA A 200 7.25 0.24 -10.37
C ALA A 200 6.35 -0.44 -9.32
N MET A 201 5.57 0.38 -8.63
CA MET A 201 4.50 0.00 -7.72
C MET A 201 3.21 -0.21 -8.51
N ILE A 202 2.53 -1.33 -8.28
CA ILE A 202 1.25 -1.67 -8.94
C ILE A 202 0.16 -1.90 -7.91
N LEU A 203 -1.02 -1.33 -8.14
CA LEU A 203 -2.18 -1.51 -7.28
C LEU A 203 -2.61 -2.99 -7.27
N ARG A 204 -2.78 -3.51 -6.06
CA ARG A 204 -3.15 -4.89 -5.76
C ARG A 204 -4.38 -5.01 -4.86
N GLY A 205 -4.78 -3.97 -4.16
CA GLY A 205 -6.05 -3.98 -3.44
C GLY A 205 -6.43 -2.62 -2.90
N ILE A 206 -7.69 -2.52 -2.47
CA ILE A 206 -8.31 -1.32 -1.92
C ILE A 206 -9.33 -1.72 -0.87
N THR A 207 -9.49 -0.92 0.19
CA THR A 207 -10.43 -1.24 1.29
C THR A 207 -11.87 -0.76 1.06
N ASP A 208 -12.13 0.05 0.03
CA ASP A 208 -13.48 0.49 -0.35
C ASP A 208 -13.62 0.61 -1.88
N PRO A 209 -14.30 -0.35 -2.55
CA PRO A 209 -14.81 -1.59 -1.97
C PRO A 209 -13.66 -2.51 -1.55
N ASP A 210 -13.80 -3.23 -0.44
CA ASP A 210 -12.83 -4.25 -0.02
C ASP A 210 -12.62 -5.30 -1.12
N THR A 211 -11.48 -5.21 -1.84
CA THR A 211 -11.22 -6.00 -3.04
C THR A 211 -9.74 -6.39 -3.15
N ASN A 212 -9.54 -7.69 -3.43
CA ASN A 212 -8.25 -8.32 -3.71
C ASN A 212 -7.30 -8.30 -2.49
N TYR A 213 -6.09 -7.76 -2.60
CA TYR A 213 -5.12 -7.77 -1.49
C TYR A 213 -5.34 -6.56 -0.57
N VAL A 214 -6.20 -6.68 0.43
CA VAL A 214 -6.39 -5.66 1.47
C VAL A 214 -5.60 -5.98 2.74
N ASP A 215 -5.46 -4.98 3.61
CA ASP A 215 -4.81 -5.20 4.89
C ASP A 215 -5.61 -6.23 5.71
N VAL A 216 -4.88 -7.08 6.42
CA VAL A 216 -5.46 -8.14 7.22
C VAL A 216 -5.78 -7.58 8.60
N HIS A 217 -7.06 -7.34 8.88
CA HIS A 217 -7.55 -7.07 10.22
C HIS A 217 -7.65 -8.36 11.05
N SER A 218 -7.70 -8.22 12.36
CA SER A 218 -7.71 -9.31 13.35
C SER A 218 -8.77 -10.37 13.07
N GLN A 219 -10.00 -9.97 12.73
CA GLN A 219 -11.05 -10.95 12.38
C GLN A 219 -10.67 -11.81 11.16
N ASN A 220 -10.15 -11.20 10.08
CA ASN A 220 -9.72 -11.94 8.89
C ASN A 220 -8.47 -12.79 9.15
N ALA A 221 -7.56 -12.32 10.01
CA ALA A 221 -6.35 -13.06 10.40
C ALA A 221 -6.68 -14.40 11.06
N PHE A 222 -7.82 -14.45 11.76
CA PHE A 222 -8.30 -15.62 12.45
C PHE A 222 -9.65 -16.08 11.89
N ASP A 223 -9.87 -16.04 10.57
CA ASP A 223 -11.06 -16.64 9.94
C ASP A 223 -10.75 -18.04 9.36
N PHE A 224 -10.37 -18.96 10.23
CA PHE A 224 -10.06 -20.33 9.82
C PHE A 224 -11.34 -21.17 9.78
N SER A 225 -11.66 -21.76 8.62
CA SER A 225 -12.79 -22.68 8.49
C SER A 225 -12.44 -24.09 8.98
N LEU A 226 -13.47 -24.91 9.18
CA LEU A 226 -13.29 -26.32 9.55
C LEU A 226 -12.43 -27.04 8.50
N GLY A 227 -11.43 -27.79 8.98
CA GLY A 227 -10.47 -28.49 8.12
C GLY A 227 -9.34 -27.61 7.56
N HIS A 228 -9.30 -26.31 7.89
CA HIS A 228 -8.13 -25.49 7.61
C HIS A 228 -6.97 -25.88 8.54
N GLU A 229 -5.75 -25.63 8.07
CA GLU A 229 -4.52 -25.74 8.82
C GLU A 229 -3.83 -24.38 8.87
N PHE A 230 -3.34 -23.97 10.04
CA PHE A 230 -2.47 -22.82 10.17
C PHE A 230 -1.20 -23.17 10.95
N HIS A 231 -0.11 -22.45 10.65
CA HIS A 231 1.21 -22.73 11.21
C HIS A 231 1.62 -21.59 12.12
N ILE A 232 2.29 -21.91 13.22
CA ILE A 232 2.94 -20.95 14.10
C ILE A 232 4.43 -21.23 14.10
N LYS A 233 5.22 -20.19 13.84
CA LYS A 233 6.67 -20.14 14.03
C LYS A 233 6.96 -19.40 15.34
N GLU A 234 7.55 -20.09 16.30
CA GLU A 234 8.02 -19.49 17.54
C GLU A 234 9.54 -19.50 17.55
N GLU A 235 10.14 -18.33 17.71
CA GLU A 235 11.58 -18.15 17.83
C GLU A 235 11.88 -17.66 19.24
N SER A 236 12.83 -18.30 19.92
CA SER A 236 13.26 -17.86 21.25
C SER A 236 14.77 -17.96 21.40
N LEU A 237 15.32 -17.02 22.15
CA LEU A 237 16.72 -17.01 22.56
C LEU A 237 16.80 -17.39 24.04
N SER A 238 17.52 -18.47 24.34
CA SER A 238 17.75 -18.93 25.71
C SER A 238 19.26 -19.03 25.96
N GLY A 239 19.87 -17.91 26.36
CA GLY A 239 21.33 -17.82 26.48
C GLY A 239 21.98 -17.63 25.11
N GLU A 240 22.91 -18.51 24.74
CA GLU A 240 23.52 -18.55 23.39
C GLU A 240 22.72 -19.44 22.42
N ASP A 241 21.73 -20.18 22.91
CA ASP A 241 20.96 -21.12 22.11
C ASP A 241 19.76 -20.42 21.45
N TYR A 242 19.60 -20.68 20.16
CA TYR A 242 18.44 -20.32 19.36
C TYR A 242 17.52 -21.54 19.26
N ILE A 243 16.27 -21.37 19.69
CA ILE A 243 15.23 -22.39 19.61
C ILE A 243 14.16 -21.92 18.63
N LEU A 244 13.99 -22.69 17.55
CA LEU A 244 12.90 -22.53 16.59
C LEU A 244 11.90 -23.67 16.77
N THR A 245 10.64 -23.32 17.02
CA THR A 245 9.54 -24.29 17.09
C THR A 245 8.51 -23.99 16.01
N LEU A 246 8.23 -24.99 15.16
CA LEU A 246 7.16 -24.96 14.17
C LEU A 246 5.99 -25.82 14.64
N LYS A 247 4.83 -25.20 14.84
CA LYS A 247 3.59 -25.89 15.24
C LYS A 247 2.56 -25.78 14.13
N LYS A 248 1.76 -26.84 13.96
CA LYS A 248 0.60 -26.88 13.06
C LYS A 248 -0.67 -27.05 13.88
N TYR A 249 -1.72 -26.35 13.48
CA TYR A 249 -3.04 -26.43 14.08
C TYR A 249 -4.05 -26.76 13.00
N PHE A 250 -4.72 -27.90 13.14
CA PHE A 250 -5.78 -28.33 12.24
C PHE A 250 -7.15 -28.12 12.90
N ILE A 251 -8.01 -27.28 12.31
CA ILE A 251 -9.26 -26.84 12.91
C ILE A 251 -10.33 -27.93 12.86
N LEU A 252 -10.84 -28.34 14.03
CA LEU A 252 -11.92 -29.32 14.19
C LEU A 252 -13.28 -28.66 14.35
N THR A 253 -13.35 -27.59 15.15
CA THR A 253 -14.57 -26.81 15.39
C THR A 253 -14.27 -25.32 15.44
N LYS A 254 -15.26 -24.50 15.09
CA LYS A 254 -15.21 -23.03 15.12
C LYS A 254 -16.50 -22.51 15.75
N THR A 255 -16.38 -21.54 16.64
CA THR A 255 -17.50 -20.74 17.13
C THR A 255 -17.13 -19.26 16.99
N ASP A 256 -17.87 -18.54 16.15
CA ASP A 256 -17.68 -17.11 15.92
C ASP A 256 -18.51 -16.28 16.90
N TYR A 257 -17.86 -15.27 17.48
CA TYR A 257 -18.51 -14.23 18.28
C TYR A 257 -18.16 -12.86 17.69
N THR A 258 -18.80 -11.80 18.18
CA THR A 258 -18.57 -10.44 17.67
C THR A 258 -17.15 -9.94 17.98
N ASP A 259 -16.60 -10.30 19.13
CA ASP A 259 -15.35 -9.78 19.69
C ASP A 259 -14.21 -10.81 19.78
N HIS A 260 -14.50 -12.08 19.49
CA HIS A 260 -13.52 -13.15 19.50
C HIS A 260 -13.96 -14.35 18.65
N VAL A 261 -13.03 -15.27 18.42
CA VAL A 261 -13.31 -16.57 17.82
C VAL A 261 -12.71 -17.69 18.68
N GLU A 262 -13.47 -18.77 18.83
CA GLU A 262 -13.03 -19.98 19.53
C GLU A 262 -12.85 -21.14 18.55
N TYR A 263 -11.76 -21.88 18.74
CA TYR A 263 -11.46 -23.09 17.99
C TYR A 263 -11.23 -24.28 18.91
N THR A 264 -11.60 -25.47 18.45
CA THR A 264 -10.92 -26.70 18.89
C THR A 264 -10.04 -27.18 17.73
N ALA A 265 -8.78 -27.46 18.00
CA ALA A 265 -7.80 -27.84 16.98
C ALA A 265 -6.92 -29.00 17.43
N ILE A 266 -6.46 -29.81 16.47
CA ILE A 266 -5.36 -30.76 16.70
C ILE A 266 -4.06 -29.99 16.55
N ARG A 267 -3.25 -29.98 17.60
CA ARG A 267 -1.92 -29.37 17.58
C ARG A 267 -0.86 -30.43 17.32
N THR A 268 -0.02 -30.16 16.35
CA THR A 268 1.09 -31.01 15.95
C THR A 268 2.39 -30.22 16.04
N LEU A 269 3.41 -30.79 16.69
CA LEU A 269 4.78 -30.28 16.57
C LEU A 269 5.28 -30.75 15.22
N TRP A 270 5.68 -29.83 14.34
CA TRP A 270 6.26 -30.18 13.06
C TRP A 270 7.78 -30.28 13.17
N GLN A 271 8.42 -29.21 13.66
CA GLN A 271 9.87 -29.15 13.78
C GLN A 271 10.26 -28.41 15.05
N GLU A 272 11.33 -28.89 15.68
CA GLU A 272 12.02 -28.21 16.77
C GLU A 272 13.51 -28.20 16.42
N ILE A 273 14.08 -27.01 16.34
CA ILE A 273 15.52 -26.78 16.10
C ILE A 273 16.08 -26.13 17.34
N GLU A 274 17.11 -26.74 17.92
CA GLU A 274 17.87 -26.19 19.05
C GLU A 274 19.34 -26.13 18.62
N GLY A 275 19.89 -24.91 18.52
CA GLY A 275 21.25 -24.68 18.05
C GLY A 275 21.46 -25.02 16.56
N ILE A 276 22.46 -25.86 16.25
CA ILE A 276 22.77 -26.31 14.88
C ILE A 276 22.14 -27.67 14.51
N SER A 277 21.41 -28.30 15.43
CA SER A 277 20.77 -29.60 15.17
C SER A 277 19.30 -29.43 14.82
N GLU A 278 18.94 -29.88 13.62
CA GLU A 278 17.55 -30.04 13.21
C GLU A 278 17.03 -31.41 13.66
N THR A 279 15.91 -31.41 14.36
CA THR A 279 15.14 -32.63 14.63
C THR A 279 13.74 -32.47 14.07
N ASP A 280 13.50 -33.03 12.89
CA ASP A 280 12.14 -33.20 12.37
C ASP A 280 11.41 -34.18 13.29
N THR A 281 10.41 -33.66 14.01
CA THR A 281 9.72 -34.36 15.09
C THR A 281 8.23 -34.21 14.91
N LEU A 282 7.75 -34.56 13.71
CA LEU A 282 6.32 -34.61 13.43
C LEU A 282 5.61 -35.52 14.44
N ARG A 283 4.95 -34.93 15.42
CA ARG A 283 4.16 -35.64 16.43
C ARG A 283 2.93 -34.84 16.79
N THR A 284 1.77 -35.51 16.77
CA THR A 284 0.55 -34.96 17.37
C THR A 284 0.79 -34.82 18.87
N ILE A 285 0.57 -33.62 19.38
CA ILE A 285 0.78 -33.32 20.80
C ILE A 285 -0.52 -33.59 21.54
N ASP A 286 -1.59 -32.90 21.14
CA ASP A 286 -2.86 -32.86 21.84
C ASP A 286 -3.97 -32.23 20.99
N THR A 287 -5.20 -32.27 21.51
CA THR A 287 -6.31 -31.43 21.06
C THR A 287 -6.42 -30.25 22.02
N VAL A 288 -6.47 -29.04 21.48
CA VAL A 288 -6.46 -27.79 22.26
C VAL A 288 -7.69 -26.95 21.93
N ASN A 289 -8.14 -26.17 22.90
CA ASN A 289 -9.08 -25.08 22.68
C ASN A 289 -8.28 -23.78 22.55
N LEU A 290 -8.52 -23.04 21.48
CA LEU A 290 -7.91 -21.74 21.20
C LEU A 290 -8.98 -20.67 21.32
N ASN A 291 -8.65 -19.55 21.94
CA ASN A 291 -9.51 -18.38 22.00
C ASN A 291 -8.69 -17.16 21.58
N TYR A 292 -9.13 -16.49 20.52
CA TYR A 292 -8.50 -15.28 20.00
C TYR A 292 -9.46 -14.09 20.15
N ASN A 293 -9.24 -13.27 21.18
CA ASN A 293 -9.96 -12.00 21.33
C ASN A 293 -9.40 -10.98 20.34
N TYR A 294 -10.23 -10.44 19.46
CA TYR A 294 -9.78 -9.51 18.42
C TYR A 294 -9.09 -8.28 18.99
N THR A 295 -9.52 -7.80 20.17
CA THR A 295 -8.91 -6.67 20.87
C THR A 295 -7.47 -6.91 21.31
N ASP A 296 -7.09 -8.17 21.58
CA ASP A 296 -5.71 -8.53 21.92
C ASP A 296 -4.78 -8.46 20.69
N TYR A 297 -5.38 -8.44 19.50
CA TYR A 297 -4.73 -8.36 18.19
C TYR A 297 -5.11 -7.08 17.44
N ALA A 298 -5.53 -6.03 18.14
CA ALA A 298 -5.92 -4.75 17.54
C ALA A 298 -4.79 -4.08 16.72
N PHE A 299 -3.53 -4.52 16.91
CA PHE A 299 -2.40 -4.12 16.08
C PHE A 299 -2.50 -4.61 14.63
N LEU A 300 -3.27 -5.68 14.37
CA LEU A 300 -3.58 -6.12 13.02
C LEU A 300 -4.57 -5.21 12.31
N ASP A 301 -5.41 -4.49 13.06
CA ASP A 301 -6.46 -3.62 12.52
C ASP A 301 -5.91 -2.26 12.06
N THR A 302 -4.59 -2.05 12.16
CA THR A 302 -3.95 -0.80 11.76
C THR A 302 -2.72 -1.06 10.92
N ILE A 303 -2.63 -0.41 9.76
CA ILE A 303 -1.40 -0.36 8.94
C ILE A 303 -0.28 0.50 9.55
N GLU A 304 -0.56 1.21 10.65
CA GLU A 304 0.41 2.09 11.31
C GLU A 304 1.21 1.34 12.37
N LEU A 305 2.46 1.75 12.57
CA LEU A 305 3.22 1.44 13.78
C LEU A 305 2.55 2.13 15.00
N LYS A 306 1.60 1.47 15.65
CA LYS A 306 1.05 1.93 16.93
C LYS A 306 1.73 1.23 18.08
N VAL A 307 2.36 2.01 18.95
CA VAL A 307 2.82 1.54 20.26
C VAL A 307 1.58 1.34 21.14
N PHE A 308 1.17 0.08 21.32
CA PHE A 308 0.11 -0.25 22.25
C PHE A 308 0.64 -0.16 23.68
N GLN A 309 -0.04 0.58 24.56
CA GLN A 309 0.39 0.79 25.95
C GLN A 309 0.30 -0.47 26.85
N LYS A 310 -0.05 -1.64 26.30
CA LYS A 310 -0.02 -2.93 27.02
C LYS A 310 1.30 -3.65 26.71
N SER A 311 1.69 -4.56 27.60
CA SER A 311 2.98 -5.27 27.68
C SER A 311 3.39 -6.14 26.48
N ARG A 312 2.80 -5.94 25.30
CA ARG A 312 3.15 -6.60 24.05
C ARG A 312 3.26 -5.52 22.99
N PHE A 313 4.41 -5.46 22.35
CA PHE A 313 4.57 -4.64 21.17
C PHE A 313 4.09 -5.48 19.99
N GLY A 314 3.65 -4.85 18.92
CA GLY A 314 3.05 -5.58 17.82
C GLY A 314 2.96 -4.65 16.65
N PHE A 315 3.74 -4.91 15.61
CA PHE A 315 3.46 -4.35 14.31
C PHE A 315 3.46 -5.46 13.31
N SER A 316 2.78 -5.22 12.21
CA SER A 316 2.64 -6.18 11.17
C SER A 316 3.21 -5.64 9.88
N ASP A 317 4.04 -6.44 9.24
CA ASP A 317 4.75 -6.08 8.04
C ASP A 317 4.47 -7.08 6.92
N TRP A 318 4.56 -6.58 5.70
CA TRP A 318 4.46 -7.36 4.46
C TRP A 318 5.74 -7.25 3.62
N ILE A 319 6.75 -6.56 4.14
CA ILE A 319 7.98 -6.16 3.45
C ILE A 319 9.07 -7.25 3.52
N HIS A 320 8.99 -8.19 4.46
CA HIS A 320 10.03 -9.20 4.59
C HIS A 320 10.01 -10.20 3.44
N ASP A 321 11.09 -10.23 2.66
CA ASP A 321 11.31 -11.23 1.60
C ASP A 321 11.63 -12.58 2.24
N ASP A 322 10.60 -13.41 2.42
CA ASP A 322 10.75 -14.78 2.91
C ASP A 322 10.64 -15.75 1.73
N SER A 323 11.79 -16.26 1.30
CA SER A 323 11.88 -17.28 0.25
C SER A 323 11.02 -18.52 0.53
N LEU A 324 10.71 -18.81 1.80
CA LEU A 324 9.86 -19.94 2.19
C LEU A 324 8.40 -19.74 1.77
N TYR A 325 7.95 -18.48 1.73
CA TYR A 325 6.57 -18.10 1.44
C TYR A 325 6.42 -17.33 0.13
N ALA A 326 7.42 -17.38 -0.75
CA ALA A 326 7.36 -16.76 -2.07
C ALA A 326 6.07 -17.17 -2.82
N GLY A 327 5.27 -16.18 -3.24
CA GLY A 327 3.99 -16.39 -3.94
C GLY A 327 2.79 -16.70 -3.03
N VAL A 328 2.98 -16.79 -1.72
CA VAL A 328 1.90 -16.87 -0.73
C VAL A 328 1.76 -15.49 -0.06
N PRO A 329 0.55 -14.91 0.03
CA PRO A 329 0.36 -13.70 0.84
C PRO A 329 0.45 -14.05 2.32
N TYR A 330 1.42 -13.47 3.03
CA TYR A 330 1.55 -13.58 4.48
C TYR A 330 1.89 -12.22 5.08
N LYS A 331 1.50 -12.04 6.34
CA LYS A 331 1.75 -10.85 7.14
C LYS A 331 2.61 -11.28 8.33
N ILE A 332 3.81 -10.75 8.46
CA ILE A 332 4.69 -11.03 9.60
C ILE A 332 4.29 -10.11 10.74
N ILE A 333 4.08 -10.68 11.93
CA ILE A 333 3.82 -9.90 13.14
C ILE A 333 5.09 -9.91 13.98
N TYR A 334 5.61 -8.73 14.27
CA TYR A 334 6.74 -8.55 15.15
C TYR A 334 6.26 -8.11 16.54
N ASP A 335 6.53 -8.92 17.56
CA ASP A 335 6.47 -8.51 18.97
C ASP A 335 7.85 -8.00 19.39
N LEU A 336 8.20 -6.79 18.94
CA LEU A 336 9.49 -6.14 19.20
C LEU A 336 9.31 -4.96 20.15
N SER A 337 10.00 -4.98 21.29
CA SER A 337 10.11 -3.79 22.15
C SER A 337 11.05 -2.75 21.54
N CYS A 338 10.58 -1.98 20.54
CA CYS A 338 11.26 -0.76 20.10
C CYS A 338 11.14 0.29 21.21
N ARG A 339 12.09 0.33 22.15
CA ARG A 339 12.25 1.51 23.03
C ARG A 339 12.91 2.60 22.21
N LYS A 340 12.14 3.59 21.74
CA LYS A 340 12.70 4.90 21.40
C LYS A 340 13.12 5.55 22.73
N GLU A 341 14.41 5.57 23.00
CA GLU A 341 14.96 6.51 23.98
C GLU A 341 14.81 7.91 23.37
N TYR A 342 13.92 8.72 23.94
CA TYR A 342 13.65 10.10 23.52
C TYR A 342 14.68 11.06 24.09
#